data_AF-A0A1W2D9U6-F1
#
_entry.id   AF-A0A1W2D9U6-F1
#
_cell.length_a   1.000
_cell.length_b   1.000
_cell.length_c   1.000
_cell.angle_alpha   90.00
_cell.angle_beta   90.00
_cell.angle_gamma   90.00
#
_symmetry.space_group_name_H-M   'P 1'
#
loop_
_entity.id
_entity.type
_entity.pdbx_description
1 polymer ?
#
loop_
_entity_poly.entity_id
_entity_poly.type
_entity_poly.pdbx_seq_one_letter_code
_entity_poly.pdbx_strand_id
1 'polypeptide(L)'
;MSDCQNNYSLDNTNNTVEVLNIRKPVLLDQDQLVCEAINLMTAHHCKSLPLQRAEQYIGTIRLKELIRFIETGNPALAYHKLNYSLYSAFYIIRKNKHQYKSFIYRSL
;
A
#
# COMPACT_ATOMS: atom_id res chain seq x y z
N MET A 1 -10.32 30.32 8.20
CA MET A 1 -11.08 29.46 9.13
C MET A 1 -10.03 28.61 9.83
N SER A 2 -9.38 29.14 10.87
CA SER A 2 -9.83 29.24 12.27
C SER A 2 -9.23 28.10 13.08
N ASP A 3 -8.14 28.45 13.78
CA ASP A 3 -7.73 28.08 15.13
C ASP A 3 -8.16 26.74 15.72
N CYS A 4 -7.15 25.95 16.12
CA CYS A 4 -7.25 25.06 17.26
C CYS A 4 -6.01 25.29 18.15
N GLN A 5 -6.08 26.32 18.99
CA GLN A 5 -5.32 26.32 20.24
C GLN A 5 -5.94 25.27 21.15
N ASN A 6 -5.12 24.38 21.70
CA ASN A 6 -5.45 23.72 22.96
C ASN A 6 -4.18 23.63 23.81
N ASN A 7 -4.22 24.40 24.88
CA ASN A 7 -3.25 24.41 25.97
C ASN A 7 -3.42 23.12 26.78
N TYR A 8 -2.36 22.33 26.88
CA TYR A 8 -2.12 21.48 28.04
C TYR A 8 -0.78 21.89 28.64
N SER A 9 -0.85 22.64 29.73
CA SER A 9 0.24 22.72 30.69
C SER A 9 0.15 21.47 31.57
N LEU A 10 1.19 20.64 31.57
CA LEU A 10 1.40 19.62 32.59
C LEU A 10 2.88 19.51 32.90
N ASP A 11 3.13 19.55 34.20
CA ASP A 11 4.38 19.88 34.86
C ASP A 11 5.44 18.77 34.78
N ASN A 12 6.69 19.24 34.75
CA ASN A 12 7.90 18.73 35.40
C ASN A 12 8.26 17.22 35.36
N THR A 13 9.55 17.01 35.09
CA THR A 13 10.40 15.81 35.33
C THR A 13 10.24 14.57 34.43
N ASN A 14 11.28 14.40 33.59
CA ASN A 14 11.91 13.16 33.11
C ASN A 14 11.29 12.41 31.91
N ASN A 15 12.12 12.28 30.86
CA ASN A 15 11.93 11.58 29.58
C ASN A 15 11.05 12.28 28.53
N THR A 16 11.69 13.10 27.69
CA THR A 16 11.15 13.53 26.41
C THR A 16 11.07 12.34 25.44
N VAL A 17 10.03 11.53 25.56
CA VAL A 17 9.56 10.75 24.41
C VAL A 17 8.87 11.78 23.52
N GLU A 18 9.58 12.25 22.48
CA GLU A 18 8.96 13.03 21.43
C GLU A 18 7.78 12.23 20.89
N VAL A 19 6.56 12.66 21.23
CA VAL A 19 5.34 12.11 20.63
C VAL A 19 5.38 12.57 19.18
N LEU A 20 6.03 11.75 18.35
CA LEU A 20 5.99 11.84 16.90
C LEU A 20 4.54 12.08 16.53
N ASN A 21 4.28 13.18 15.83
CA ASN A 21 2.96 13.49 15.29
C ASN A 21 2.63 12.39 14.26
N ILE A 22 2.07 11.26 14.73
CA ILE A 22 1.79 10.07 13.93
C ILE A 22 0.63 10.45 13.02
N ARG A 23 0.94 11.02 11.85
CA ARG A 23 -0.02 11.14 10.76
C ARG A 23 -0.63 9.76 10.55
N LYS A 24 -1.97 9.70 10.50
CA LYS A 24 -2.68 8.44 10.29
C LYS A 24 -2.03 7.71 9.10
N PRO A 25 -1.66 6.42 9.25
CA PRO A 25 -1.02 5.69 8.17
C PRO A 25 -1.95 5.66 6.95
N VAL A 26 -1.37 5.84 5.76
CA VAL A 26 -2.10 5.65 4.51
C VAL A 26 -2.37 4.14 4.36
N LEU A 27 -3.63 3.80 4.12
CA LEU A 27 -4.11 2.42 4.08
C LEU A 27 -4.82 2.18 2.75
N LEU A 28 -4.72 0.96 2.24
CA LEU A 28 -5.47 0.50 1.07
C LEU A 28 -6.68 -0.29 1.53
N ASP A 29 -7.81 -0.05 0.86
CA ASP A 29 -9.01 -0.86 1.02
C ASP A 29 -9.03 -1.98 -0.02
N GLN A 30 -9.51 -3.16 0.37
CA GLN A 30 -9.58 -4.34 -0.50
C GLN A 30 -10.36 -4.15 -1.81
N ASP A 31 -11.33 -3.24 -1.80
CA ASP A 31 -12.25 -3.00 -2.91
C ASP A 31 -11.75 -1.89 -3.85
N GLN A 32 -10.68 -1.17 -3.46
CA GLN A 32 -9.97 -0.24 -4.35
C GLN A 32 -9.39 -0.95 -5.56
N LEU A 33 -9.25 -0.20 -6.65
CA LEU A 33 -8.65 -0.69 -7.88
C LEU A 33 -7.12 -0.65 -7.82
N VAL A 34 -6.47 -1.50 -8.61
CA VAL A 34 -5.01 -1.52 -8.76
C VAL A 34 -4.48 -0.15 -9.22
N CYS A 35 -5.16 0.52 -10.15
CA CYS A 35 -4.75 1.85 -10.62
C CYS A 35 -4.80 2.91 -9.51
N GLU A 36 -5.84 2.90 -8.68
CA GLU A 36 -6.01 3.83 -7.55
C GLU A 36 -4.90 3.63 -6.53
N ALA A 37 -4.55 2.38 -6.23
CA ALA A 37 -3.47 2.06 -5.31
C ALA A 37 -2.09 2.52 -5.83
N ILE A 38 -1.82 2.36 -7.13
CA ILE A 38 -0.58 2.85 -7.75
C ILE A 38 -0.51 4.37 -7.68
N ASN A 39 -1.61 5.06 -7.97
CA ASN A 39 -1.68 6.52 -7.88
C ASN A 39 -1.42 6.99 -6.44
N LEU A 40 -2.05 6.36 -5.46
CA LEU A 40 -1.86 6.67 -4.04
C LEU A 40 -0.41 6.44 -3.59
N MET A 41 0.17 5.28 -3.94
CA MET A 41 1.57 4.97 -3.65
C MET A 41 2.53 5.98 -4.26
N THR A 42 2.29 6.39 -5.51
CA THR A 42 3.13 7.34 -6.23
C THR A 42 3.02 8.75 -5.64
N ALA A 43 1.79 9.21 -5.37
CA ALA A 43 1.53 10.52 -4.80
C ALA A 43 2.12 10.71 -3.39
N HIS A 44 2.15 9.64 -2.60
CA HIS A 44 2.71 9.65 -1.24
C HIS A 44 4.16 9.15 -1.18
N HIS A 45 4.82 8.89 -2.30
CA HIS A 45 6.17 8.31 -2.37
C HIS A 45 6.35 7.03 -1.54
N CYS A 46 5.28 6.24 -1.40
CA CYS A 46 5.24 5.02 -0.61
C CYS A 46 5.41 3.79 -1.50
N LYS A 47 6.41 2.94 -1.21
CA LYS A 47 6.64 1.70 -1.97
C LYS A 47 5.79 0.52 -1.52
N SER A 48 5.15 0.64 -0.37
CA SER A 48 4.32 -0.40 0.23
C SER A 48 3.26 0.21 1.11
N LEU A 49 2.04 -0.31 1.05
CA LEU A 49 0.94 0.11 1.91
C LEU A 49 0.24 -1.12 2.53
N PRO A 50 -0.30 -1.00 3.74
CA PRO A 50 -1.13 -2.02 4.34
C PRO A 50 -2.46 -2.12 3.59
N LEU A 51 -2.97 -3.34 3.42
CA LEU A 51 -4.26 -3.66 2.84
C LEU A 51 -5.21 -4.11 3.95
N GLN A 52 -6.42 -3.57 3.93
CA GLN A 52 -7.47 -3.85 4.90
C GLN A 52 -8.74 -4.38 4.25
N ARG A 53 -9.50 -5.15 5.01
CA ARG A 53 -10.86 -5.60 4.70
C ARG A 53 -11.72 -5.39 5.94
N ALA A 54 -12.75 -4.54 5.84
CA ALA A 54 -13.62 -4.22 6.97
C ALA A 54 -12.80 -3.92 8.24
N GLU A 55 -11.87 -2.97 8.14
CA GLU A 55 -10.93 -2.55 9.20
C GLU A 55 -9.89 -3.59 9.65
N GLN A 56 -9.98 -4.83 9.18
CA GLN A 56 -9.02 -5.87 9.49
C GLN A 56 -7.82 -5.84 8.52
N TYR A 57 -6.61 -5.83 9.05
CA TYR A 57 -5.39 -6.01 8.26
C TYR A 57 -5.34 -7.40 7.62
N ILE A 58 -5.19 -7.46 6.29
CA ILE A 58 -5.08 -8.72 5.53
C ILE A 58 -3.72 -8.91 4.85
N GLY A 59 -2.89 -7.87 4.83
CA GLY A 59 -1.48 -7.95 4.48
C GLY A 59 -0.92 -6.66 3.90
N THR A 60 0.25 -6.74 3.29
CA THR A 60 0.93 -5.59 2.68
C THR A 60 1.04 -5.79 1.17
N ILE A 61 0.72 -4.76 0.39
CA ILE A 61 0.97 -4.71 -1.04
C ILE A 61 2.17 -3.81 -1.29
N ARG A 62 3.13 -4.28 -2.09
CA ARG A 62 4.24 -3.46 -2.59
C ARG A 62 3.98 -3.01 -4.02
N LEU A 63 4.40 -1.79 -4.35
CA LEU A 63 4.25 -1.22 -5.70
C LEU A 63 4.82 -2.16 -6.79
N LYS A 64 6.00 -2.73 -6.55
CA LYS A 64 6.64 -3.69 -7.47
C LYS A 64 5.81 -4.95 -7.74
N GLU A 65 4.96 -5.36 -6.80
CA GLU A 65 4.09 -6.53 -6.97
C GLU A 65 2.91 -6.20 -7.88
N LEU A 66 2.37 -4.98 -7.78
CA LEU A 66 1.32 -4.48 -8.68
C LEU A 66 1.85 -4.28 -10.10
N ILE A 67 3.03 -3.64 -10.25
CA ILE A 67 3.68 -3.45 -11.56
C ILE A 67 3.88 -4.81 -12.23
N ARG A 68 4.50 -5.76 -11.51
CA ARG A 68 4.70 -7.12 -12.02
C ARG A 68 3.38 -7.80 -12.37
N PHE A 69 2.35 -7.66 -11.54
CA PHE A 69 1.03 -8.22 -11.81
C PHE A 69 0.47 -7.73 -13.14
N ILE A 70 0.59 -6.42 -13.43
CA ILE A 70 0.16 -5.80 -14.69
C ILE A 70 0.96 -6.37 -15.87
N GLU A 71 2.28 -6.37 -15.77
CA GLU A 71 3.21 -6.77 -16.85
C GLU A 71 3.19 -8.26 -17.20
N THR A 72 2.73 -9.12 -16.28
CA THR A 72 2.76 -10.57 -16.50
C THR A 72 1.73 -11.00 -17.54
N GLY A 73 2.05 -11.96 -18.42
CA GLY A 73 1.06 -12.52 -19.37
C GLY A 73 0.84 -11.63 -20.59
N ASN A 74 -0.40 -11.54 -21.09
CA ASN A 74 -0.69 -10.81 -22.33
C ASN A 74 -0.71 -9.29 -22.10
N PRO A 75 0.15 -8.49 -22.77
CA PRO A 75 0.18 -7.03 -22.65
C PRO A 75 -1.15 -6.35 -23.00
N ALA A 76 -1.95 -6.93 -23.90
CA ALA A 76 -3.27 -6.40 -24.26
C ALA A 76 -4.25 -6.39 -23.06
N LEU A 77 -3.98 -7.17 -22.02
CA LEU A 77 -4.79 -7.22 -20.80
C LEU A 77 -4.30 -6.27 -19.70
N ALA A 78 -3.25 -5.48 -19.93
CA ALA A 78 -2.73 -4.55 -18.92
C ALA A 78 -3.81 -3.60 -18.39
N TYR A 79 -4.62 -3.02 -19.29
CA TYR A 79 -5.74 -2.16 -18.93
C TYR A 79 -6.81 -2.87 -18.10
N HIS A 80 -7.08 -4.15 -18.41
CA HIS A 80 -8.04 -4.93 -17.62
C HIS A 80 -7.52 -5.14 -16.20
N LYS A 81 -6.22 -5.42 -16.05
CA LYS A 81 -5.58 -5.64 -14.74
C LYS A 81 -5.50 -4.41 -13.86
N LEU A 82 -5.43 -3.22 -14.45
CA LEU A 82 -5.53 -1.96 -13.72
C LEU A 82 -6.89 -1.80 -13.03
N ASN A 83 -7.95 -2.41 -13.60
CA ASN A 83 -9.31 -2.38 -13.07
C ASN A 83 -9.65 -3.59 -12.16
N TYR A 84 -8.65 -4.37 -11.72
CA TYR A 84 -8.89 -5.40 -10.71
C TYR A 84 -9.02 -4.76 -9.33
N SER A 85 -9.87 -5.34 -8.47
CA SER A 85 -9.83 -5.02 -7.04
C SER A 85 -8.50 -5.49 -6.43
N LEU A 86 -8.04 -4.76 -5.41
CA LEU A 86 -6.81 -5.11 -4.71
C LEU A 86 -6.90 -6.48 -4.06
N TYR A 87 -8.05 -6.89 -3.54
CA TYR A 87 -8.24 -8.25 -3.03
C TYR A 87 -7.92 -9.31 -4.09
N SER A 88 -8.47 -9.15 -5.30
CA SER A 88 -8.30 -10.10 -6.39
C SER A 88 -6.85 -10.15 -6.87
N ALA A 89 -6.25 -8.96 -7.11
CA ALA A 89 -4.85 -8.86 -7.52
C ALA A 89 -3.93 -9.47 -6.46
N PHE A 90 -4.15 -9.15 -5.18
CA PHE A 90 -3.37 -9.66 -4.06
C PHE A 90 -3.44 -11.16 -3.92
N TYR A 91 -4.63 -11.74 -4.06
CA TYR A 91 -4.82 -13.18 -4.05
C TYR A 91 -4.07 -13.87 -5.20
N ILE A 92 -4.17 -13.35 -6.43
CA ILE A 92 -3.46 -13.87 -7.61
C ILE A 92 -1.93 -13.81 -7.41
N ILE A 93 -1.42 -12.66 -6.95
CA ILE A 93 0.01 -12.45 -6.67
C ILE A 93 0.51 -13.48 -5.66
N ARG A 94 -0.24 -13.73 -4.58
CA ARG A 94 0.15 -14.66 -3.53
C ARG A 94 0.08 -16.12 -3.96
N LYS A 95 -0.98 -16.49 -4.70
CA LYS A 95 -1.14 -17.85 -5.23
C LYS A 95 -0.02 -18.22 -6.20
N ASN A 96 0.43 -17.25 -7.01
CA ASN A 96 1.44 -17.48 -8.05
C ASN A 96 2.89 -17.20 -7.60
N LYS A 97 3.17 -17.15 -6.29
CA LYS A 97 4.52 -16.86 -5.75
C LYS A 97 5.66 -17.72 -6.33
N HIS A 98 5.36 -18.93 -6.80
CA HIS A 98 6.34 -19.82 -7.43
C HIS A 98 6.69 -19.42 -8.88
N GLN A 99 5.70 -18.94 -9.65
CA GLN A 99 5.90 -18.52 -11.05
C GLN A 99 6.78 -17.25 -11.14
N TYR A 100 6.76 -16.42 -10.11
CA TYR A 100 7.47 -15.14 -10.05
C TYR A 100 8.93 -15.22 -9.56
N LYS A 101 9.39 -16.38 -9.06
CA LYS A 101 10.79 -16.59 -8.67
C LYS A 101 11.73 -16.75 -9.87
N SER A 102 11.27 -17.33 -10.98
CA SER A 102 12.16 -17.61 -12.13
C SER A 102 12.59 -16.37 -12.91
N PHE A 103 11.80 -15.29 -12.90
CA PHE A 103 12.12 -14.05 -13.61
C PHE A 103 13.19 -13.17 -12.93
N ILE A 104 13.52 -13.44 -11.66
CA ILE A 104 14.56 -12.66 -10.95
C ILE A 104 15.98 -13.03 -11.42
N TYR A 105 16.17 -14.19 -12.04
CA TYR A 105 17.48 -14.66 -12.49
C TYR A 105 17.78 -14.38 -13.97
N ARG A 106 16.95 -13.60 -14.67
CA ARG A 106 17.11 -13.35 -16.12
C ARG A 106 17.47 -11.91 -16.48
N SER A 107 17.74 -11.06 -15.49
CA SER A 107 18.08 -9.64 -15.67
C SER A 107 19.21 -9.17 -14.76
N LEU A 108 20.09 -10.09 -14.34
CA LEU A 108 21.39 -9.81 -13.74
C LEU A 108 22.47 -10.29 -14.70
#